data_AF-A0A1G1L6N3-F1
#
_entry.id   AF-A0A1G1L6N3-F1
#
_cell.length_a   1.000
_cell.length_b   1.000
_cell.length_c   1.000
_cell.angle_alpha   90.00
_cell.angle_beta   90.00
_cell.angle_gamma   90.00
#
_symmetry.space_group_name_H-M   'P 1'
#
loop_
_entity.id
_entity.type
_entity.pdbx_description
1 polymer ?
#
loop_
_entity_poly.entity_id
_entity_poly.type
_entity_poly.pdbx_seq_one_letter_code
_entity_poly.pdbx_strand_id
1 'polypeptide(L)'
;MKIFSLKFLLLLLLAAVIVLFVAVIRPNFGVFPQKMSGSFEYIRKGEYLFGKNKYAKAVKYFEKAYDSSPENETIKSYLVYAYSTYSKALAGSDKYDEAIDYLIKSYNITPNTSATQNLAMMYSQKALYEAQKGYLSKAGDLYAKMRELARGSGIVSQNLGVLLYNDGVSEYKFGREDMAILCLKESSLVSKEGRTFELLGDMYYKRAEFKMARFYWHRAKMLNPDNAELAVRLKKIGKEMALAAKEGQDRLPHFEIRYKKNLPIDKQLTAGILERAYADVGGDLAYFPKARTKVFFYSKEDFRNVFNMPHIVNAFYDGSIKIPAPDTRLDTEKFRRYIYHEYTHALISAKTNNNCPIWLNEGIALWEEYRGQRQTIESFLTKINPAPDISIRFLDETFKTSEAAKDTALCYLLSYTLVNYILDKWGAAGLQGILKRLAGSQHIANAIDDEFLLSEKEFERRWRDYVLTSYWKNKP
;
A
#
# COMPACT_ATOMS: atom_id res chain seq x y z
N MET A 1 8.07 -3.58 -16.52
CA MET A 1 7.06 -3.31 -15.47
C MET A 1 7.13 -1.83 -15.12
N LYS A 2 6.40 -0.96 -15.85
CA LYS A 2 6.40 0.51 -15.66
C LYS A 2 5.27 0.91 -14.71
N ILE A 3 5.51 0.87 -13.40
CA ILE A 3 4.72 1.55 -12.36
C ILE A 3 5.73 1.69 -11.21
N PHE A 4 6.40 2.82 -10.98
CA PHE A 4 5.89 4.07 -10.45
C PHE A 4 6.76 5.23 -10.98
N SER A 5 6.12 6.25 -11.56
CA SER A 5 6.85 7.44 -12.01
C SER A 5 7.32 8.28 -10.81
N LEU A 6 8.35 9.12 -11.03
CA LEU A 6 8.89 10.12 -10.09
C LEU A 6 7.79 11.01 -9.44
N LYS A 7 6.59 11.09 -10.05
CA LYS A 7 5.40 11.71 -9.46
C LYS A 7 4.90 11.02 -8.19
N PHE A 8 5.10 9.71 -8.02
CA PHE A 8 4.73 8.97 -6.80
C PHE A 8 5.65 9.34 -5.61
N LEU A 9 6.93 9.62 -5.89
CA LEU A 9 7.86 10.15 -4.89
C LEU A 9 7.55 11.62 -4.54
N LEU A 10 7.14 12.43 -5.53
CA LEU A 10 6.64 13.79 -5.26
C LEU A 10 5.29 13.79 -4.50
N LEU A 11 4.45 12.78 -4.71
CA LEU A 11 3.21 12.57 -3.95
C LEU A 11 3.48 12.22 -2.48
N LEU A 12 4.59 11.56 -2.15
CA LEU A 12 5.02 11.34 -0.77
C LEU A 12 5.44 12.64 -0.07
N LEU A 13 6.03 13.59 -0.79
CA LEU A 13 6.36 14.92 -0.28
C LEU A 13 5.12 15.83 -0.14
N LEU A 14 4.07 15.62 -0.94
CA LEU A 14 2.78 16.31 -0.83
C LEU A 14 1.76 15.59 0.08
N ALA A 15 2.05 14.37 0.56
CA ALA A 15 1.22 13.61 1.49
C ALA A 15 1.35 14.09 2.95
N ALA A 16 2.29 14.99 3.24
CA ALA A 16 2.46 15.60 4.55
C ALA A 16 1.54 16.81 4.80
N VAL A 17 0.39 16.91 4.14
CA VAL A 17 -0.72 17.66 4.73
C VAL A 17 -1.31 16.74 5.80
N ILE A 18 -0.71 16.76 7.00
CA ILE A 18 -1.42 16.29 8.17
C ILE A 18 -2.64 17.21 8.26
N VAL A 19 -3.81 16.71 7.85
CA VAL A 19 -5.08 17.36 8.15
C VAL A 19 -5.22 17.21 9.65
N LEU A 20 -4.62 18.16 10.36
CA LEU A 20 -4.63 18.21 11.81
C LEU A 20 -6.01 18.61 12.25
N PHE A 21 -6.39 18.08 13.40
CA PHE A 21 -7.52 18.57 14.14
C PHE A 21 -7.36 20.08 14.27
N VAL A 22 -8.34 20.85 13.77
CA VAL A 22 -8.22 22.30 13.72
C VAL A 22 -8.03 22.77 15.15
N ALA A 23 -6.88 23.39 15.39
CA ALA A 23 -6.57 23.93 16.70
C ALA A 23 -7.65 24.97 17.01
N VAL A 24 -8.51 24.65 17.97
CA VAL A 24 -9.29 25.70 18.61
C VAL A 24 -8.25 26.59 19.27
N ILE A 25 -8.21 27.85 18.83
CA ILE A 25 -7.21 28.80 19.32
C ILE A 25 -7.36 28.85 20.83
N ARG A 26 -6.30 28.48 21.55
CA ARG A 26 -6.24 28.70 23.00
C ARG A 26 -6.42 30.21 23.15
N PRO A 27 -7.51 30.66 23.78
CA PRO A 27 -7.76 32.08 23.72
C PRO A 27 -6.70 32.79 24.60
N ASN A 28 -6.18 33.92 24.10
CA ASN A 28 -4.97 34.58 24.62
C ASN A 28 -5.38 35.74 25.53
N PHE A 29 -5.11 35.61 26.83
CA PHE A 29 -5.63 36.53 27.85
C PHE A 29 -4.52 37.07 28.75
N GLY A 30 -3.76 38.02 28.21
CA GLY A 30 -2.99 38.90 29.05
C GLY A 30 -3.92 39.78 29.89
N VAL A 31 -4.05 39.45 31.18
CA VAL A 31 -4.51 40.29 32.28
C VAL A 31 -6.03 40.45 32.46
N PHE A 32 -6.68 39.41 33.01
CA PHE A 32 -7.85 39.66 33.87
C PHE A 32 -7.35 40.08 35.27
N PRO A 33 -7.88 41.15 35.88
CA PRO A 33 -7.50 41.53 37.23
C PRO A 33 -7.82 40.41 38.22
N GLN A 34 -6.90 40.11 39.13
CA GLN A 34 -7.01 39.04 40.14
C GLN A 34 -8.33 39.10 40.97
N LYS A 35 -9.02 40.25 40.97
CA LYS A 35 -10.21 40.53 41.77
C LYS A 35 -11.57 40.33 41.05
N MET A 36 -11.62 39.83 39.83
CA MET A 36 -12.93 39.44 39.24
C MET A 36 -13.47 38.18 39.92
N SER A 37 -14.56 38.34 40.68
CA SER A 37 -15.35 37.28 41.33
C SER A 37 -16.39 36.67 40.37
N GLY A 38 -16.97 35.52 40.72
CA GLY A 38 -18.01 34.86 39.92
C GLY A 38 -17.45 33.89 38.88
N SER A 39 -18.01 33.88 37.66
CA SER A 39 -17.70 32.90 36.61
C SER A 39 -16.22 32.85 36.20
N PHE A 40 -15.50 33.97 36.27
CA PHE A 40 -14.05 34.03 35.98
C PHE A 40 -13.16 33.36 37.04
N GLU A 41 -13.64 33.15 38.26
CA GLU A 41 -12.90 32.35 39.25
C GLU A 41 -12.85 30.88 38.85
N TYR A 42 -13.96 30.36 38.31
CA TYR A 42 -14.01 29.01 37.76
C TYR A 42 -13.12 28.86 36.54
N ILE A 43 -13.04 29.86 35.65
CA ILE A 43 -12.08 29.86 34.53
C ILE A 43 -10.63 29.68 35.05
N ARG A 44 -10.19 30.48 36.04
CA ARG A 44 -8.83 30.39 36.60
C ARG A 44 -8.52 29.00 37.19
N LYS A 45 -9.48 28.43 37.94
CA LYS A 45 -9.35 27.06 38.49
C LYS A 45 -9.28 26.02 37.38
N GLY A 46 -10.11 26.17 36.34
CA GLY A 46 -10.10 25.34 35.14
C GLY A 46 -8.74 25.37 34.45
N GLU A 47 -8.22 26.56 34.13
CA GLU A 47 -6.92 26.74 33.47
C GLU A 47 -5.76 26.14 34.26
N TYR A 48 -5.72 26.35 35.58
CA TYR A 48 -4.68 25.77 36.44
C TYR A 48 -4.65 24.23 36.32
N LEU A 49 -5.82 23.59 36.37
CA LEU A 49 -5.95 22.14 36.22
C LEU A 49 -5.63 21.68 34.80
N PHE A 50 -6.02 22.46 33.81
CA PHE A 50 -5.76 22.19 32.40
C PHE A 50 -4.26 22.20 32.10
N GLY A 51 -3.51 23.16 32.65
CA GLY A 51 -2.05 23.20 32.57
C GLY A 51 -1.34 22.05 33.30
N LYS A 52 -2.06 21.29 34.14
CA LYS A 52 -1.59 20.05 34.77
C LYS A 52 -2.12 18.79 34.06
N ASN A 53 -2.68 18.94 32.85
CA ASN A 53 -3.33 17.88 32.07
C ASN A 53 -4.49 17.16 32.79
N LYS A 54 -5.08 17.79 33.83
CA LYS A 54 -6.23 17.26 34.56
C LYS A 54 -7.53 17.66 33.84
N TYR A 55 -7.65 17.31 32.57
CA TYR A 55 -8.68 17.79 31.65
C TYR A 55 -10.11 17.55 32.17
N ALA A 56 -10.41 16.34 32.64
CA ALA A 56 -11.74 16.00 33.17
C ALA A 56 -12.17 16.92 34.32
N LYS A 57 -11.22 17.30 35.21
CA LYS A 57 -11.50 18.21 36.33
C LYS A 57 -11.60 19.65 35.86
N ALA A 58 -10.73 20.06 34.92
CA ALA A 58 -10.75 21.40 34.35
C ALA A 58 -12.07 21.69 33.62
N VAL A 59 -12.55 20.75 32.81
CA VAL A 59 -13.83 20.84 32.08
C VAL A 59 -15.00 21.13 33.03
N LYS A 60 -15.08 20.46 34.19
CA LYS A 60 -16.13 20.73 35.19
C LYS A 60 -16.13 22.17 35.70
N TYR A 61 -14.97 22.82 35.80
CA TYR A 61 -14.89 24.23 36.18
C TYR A 61 -15.30 25.14 35.02
N PHE A 62 -14.92 24.83 33.79
CA PHE A 62 -15.38 25.57 32.63
C PHE A 62 -16.90 25.44 32.39
N GLU A 63 -17.49 24.27 32.62
CA GLU A 63 -18.94 24.05 32.62
C GLU A 63 -19.62 24.95 33.66
N LYS A 64 -19.13 24.99 34.91
CA LYS A 64 -19.66 25.91 35.93
C LYS A 64 -19.56 27.39 35.55
N ALA A 65 -18.46 27.78 34.91
CA ALA A 65 -18.30 29.15 34.43
C ALA A 65 -19.35 29.48 33.36
N TYR A 66 -19.59 28.54 32.45
CA TYR A 66 -20.58 28.65 31.38
C TYR A 66 -22.00 28.69 31.91
N ASP A 67 -22.37 27.80 32.84
CA ASP A 67 -23.70 27.78 33.46
C ASP A 67 -24.03 29.11 34.16
N SER A 68 -23.02 29.77 34.73
CA SER A 68 -23.15 31.06 35.40
C SER A 68 -23.24 32.25 34.43
N SER A 69 -22.78 32.10 33.19
CA SER A 69 -22.65 33.20 32.22
C SER A 69 -22.67 32.67 30.78
N PRO A 70 -23.77 32.05 30.32
CA PRO A 70 -23.80 31.29 29.08
C PRO A 70 -23.68 32.17 27.83
N GLU A 71 -24.05 33.44 27.92
CA GLU A 71 -23.94 34.41 26.82
C GLU A 71 -22.53 35.00 26.66
N ASN A 72 -21.61 34.72 27.59
CA ASN A 72 -20.27 35.28 27.53
C ASN A 72 -19.38 34.52 26.52
N GLU A 73 -19.04 35.18 25.42
CA GLU A 73 -18.23 34.61 24.32
C GLU A 73 -16.84 34.12 24.77
N THR A 74 -16.24 34.77 25.77
CA THR A 74 -14.96 34.32 26.33
C THR A 74 -15.12 32.97 27.03
N ILE A 75 -16.15 32.82 27.86
CA ILE A 75 -16.43 31.59 28.59
C ILE A 75 -16.83 30.45 27.64
N LYS A 76 -17.64 30.74 26.60
CA LYS A 76 -17.92 29.81 25.50
C LYS A 76 -16.62 29.30 24.87
N SER A 77 -15.71 30.22 24.51
CA SER A 77 -14.43 29.88 23.87
C SER A 77 -13.55 28.98 24.75
N TYR A 78 -13.49 29.24 26.05
CA TYR A 78 -12.79 28.38 27.00
C TYR A 78 -13.37 26.97 27.07
N LEU A 79 -14.69 26.86 27.14
CA LEU A 79 -15.36 25.57 27.23
C LEU A 79 -15.20 24.76 25.93
N VAL A 80 -15.38 25.39 24.78
CA VAL A 80 -15.16 24.79 23.44
C VAL A 80 -13.71 24.31 23.28
N TYR A 81 -12.73 25.13 23.69
CA TYR A 81 -11.31 24.76 23.69
C TYR A 81 -11.04 23.57 24.62
N ALA A 82 -11.63 23.57 25.81
CA ALA A 82 -11.45 22.51 26.79
C ALA A 82 -12.06 21.18 26.33
N TYR A 83 -13.28 21.20 25.79
CA TYR A 83 -13.92 20.02 25.20
C TYR A 83 -13.12 19.46 24.04
N SER A 84 -12.71 20.31 23.10
CA SER A 84 -11.93 19.88 21.93
C SER A 84 -10.59 19.25 22.32
N THR A 85 -9.91 19.79 23.33
CA THR A 85 -8.62 19.26 23.79
C THR A 85 -8.79 17.98 24.61
N TYR A 86 -9.79 17.93 25.50
CA TYR A 86 -10.04 16.73 26.28
C TYR A 86 -10.47 15.56 25.39
N SER A 87 -11.29 15.83 24.37
CA SER A 87 -11.67 14.86 23.34
C SER A 87 -10.45 14.24 22.65
N LYS A 88 -9.45 15.05 22.27
CA LYS A 88 -8.18 14.52 21.71
C LYS A 88 -7.45 13.59 22.69
N ALA A 89 -7.38 13.95 23.97
CA ALA A 89 -6.73 13.13 24.98
C ALA A 89 -7.47 11.79 25.22
N LEU A 90 -8.80 11.82 25.17
CA LEU A 90 -9.65 10.62 25.23
C LEU A 90 -9.43 9.71 24.03
N ALA A 91 -9.43 10.28 22.82
CA ALA A 91 -9.15 9.53 21.59
C ALA A 91 -7.75 8.89 21.59
N GLY A 92 -6.74 9.59 22.10
CA GLY A 92 -5.40 9.03 22.31
C GLY A 92 -5.32 7.91 23.36
N SER A 93 -6.41 7.68 24.11
CA SER A 93 -6.61 6.57 25.04
C SER A 93 -7.68 5.58 24.55
N ASP A 94 -7.95 5.54 23.24
CA ASP A 94 -8.97 4.72 22.57
C ASP A 94 -10.42 4.97 23.02
N LYS A 95 -10.69 6.04 23.78
CA LYS A 95 -12.03 6.40 24.29
C LYS A 95 -12.79 7.25 23.29
N TYR A 96 -12.99 6.71 22.08
CA TYR A 96 -13.61 7.45 20.98
C TYR A 96 -15.06 7.88 21.23
N ASP A 97 -15.86 7.06 21.93
CA ASP A 97 -17.23 7.43 22.28
C ASP A 97 -17.29 8.66 23.18
N GLU A 98 -16.54 8.65 24.28
CA GLU A 98 -16.43 9.81 25.18
C GLU A 98 -15.87 11.03 24.45
N ALA A 99 -14.89 10.82 23.55
CA ALA A 99 -14.32 11.89 22.74
C ALA A 99 -15.35 12.54 21.80
N ILE A 100 -16.19 11.73 21.16
CA ILE A 100 -17.28 12.20 20.29
C ILE A 100 -18.32 12.98 21.09
N ASP A 101 -18.71 12.49 22.28
CA ASP A 101 -19.68 13.18 23.14
C ASP A 101 -19.22 14.61 23.49
N TYR A 102 -17.95 14.78 23.85
CA TYR A 102 -17.40 16.11 24.13
C TYR A 102 -17.33 17.00 22.88
N LEU A 103 -17.11 16.44 21.69
CA LEU A 103 -17.14 17.22 20.45
C LEU A 103 -18.56 17.59 20.04
N ILE A 104 -19.56 16.76 20.32
CA ILE A 104 -20.98 17.11 20.14
C ILE A 104 -21.33 18.28 21.07
N LYS A 105 -20.90 18.23 22.34
CA LYS A 105 -21.08 19.38 23.26
C LYS A 105 -20.40 20.64 22.73
N SER A 106 -19.17 20.53 22.23
CA SER A 106 -18.44 21.65 21.62
C SER A 106 -19.17 22.21 20.38
N TYR A 107 -19.69 21.34 19.53
CA TYR A 107 -20.42 21.69 18.32
C TYR A 107 -21.74 22.42 18.65
N ASN A 108 -22.46 21.97 19.68
CA ASN A 108 -23.71 22.58 20.09
C ASN A 108 -23.53 23.99 20.68
N ILE A 109 -22.38 24.28 21.31
CA ILE A 109 -22.08 25.63 21.84
C ILE A 109 -21.70 26.59 20.72
N THR A 110 -20.86 26.15 19.78
CA THR A 110 -20.40 27.00 18.68
C THR A 110 -20.33 26.19 17.38
N PRO A 111 -21.45 26.05 16.66
CA PRO A 111 -21.49 25.33 15.39
C PRO A 111 -20.80 26.18 14.32
N ASN A 112 -19.58 25.79 13.96
CA ASN A 112 -18.79 26.45 12.92
C ASN A 112 -17.96 25.43 12.15
N THR A 113 -17.29 25.88 11.09
CA THR A 113 -16.47 25.02 10.22
C THR A 113 -15.43 24.18 11.01
N SER A 114 -14.77 24.78 12.00
CA SER A 114 -13.77 24.09 12.82
C SER A 114 -14.39 23.01 13.71
N ALA A 115 -15.53 23.28 14.34
CA ALA A 115 -16.26 22.31 15.15
C ALA A 115 -16.78 21.15 14.29
N THR A 116 -17.35 21.45 13.11
CA THR A 116 -17.77 20.44 12.13
C THR A 116 -16.60 19.56 11.71
N GLN A 117 -15.47 20.17 11.35
CA GLN A 117 -14.27 19.44 10.93
C GLN A 117 -13.77 18.51 12.04
N ASN A 118 -13.65 19.03 13.27
CA ASN A 118 -13.14 18.29 14.42
C ASN A 118 -14.03 17.08 14.76
N LEU A 119 -15.36 17.26 14.76
CA LEU A 119 -16.30 16.16 15.01
C LEU A 119 -16.28 15.12 13.87
N ALA A 120 -16.29 15.56 12.61
CA ALA A 120 -16.24 14.68 11.45
C ALA A 120 -14.92 13.87 11.39
N MET A 121 -13.79 14.50 11.73
CA MET A 121 -12.50 13.82 11.86
C MET A 121 -12.52 12.78 12.98
N MET A 122 -13.16 13.06 14.12
CA MET A 122 -13.26 12.08 15.20
C MET A 122 -14.11 10.87 14.81
N TYR A 123 -15.21 11.08 14.08
CA TYR A 123 -15.96 9.97 13.48
C TYR A 123 -15.11 9.15 12.50
N SER A 124 -14.30 9.80 11.67
CA SER A 124 -13.35 9.14 10.75
C SER A 124 -12.32 8.28 11.50
N GLN A 125 -11.74 8.81 12.59
CA GLN A 125 -10.76 8.07 13.39
C GLN A 125 -11.39 6.86 14.09
N LYS A 126 -12.58 7.03 14.67
CA LYS A 126 -13.32 5.90 15.25
C LYS A 126 -13.66 4.86 14.18
N ALA A 127 -14.06 5.28 12.98
CA ALA A 127 -14.36 4.38 11.88
C ALA A 127 -13.13 3.53 11.51
N LEU A 128 -11.96 4.16 11.40
CA LEU A 128 -10.70 3.47 11.14
C LEU A 128 -10.34 2.48 12.26
N TYR A 129 -10.51 2.88 13.52
CA TYR A 129 -10.29 2.01 14.68
C TYR A 129 -11.18 0.77 14.68
N GLU A 130 -12.47 0.93 14.40
CA GLU A 130 -13.42 -0.19 14.28
C GLU A 130 -13.10 -1.09 13.07
N ALA A 131 -12.71 -0.49 11.94
CA ALA A 131 -12.28 -1.22 10.76
C ALA A 131 -11.04 -2.09 11.05
N GLN A 132 -10.05 -1.54 11.76
CA GLN A 132 -8.83 -2.27 12.15
C GLN A 132 -9.11 -3.46 13.07
N LYS A 133 -10.23 -3.43 13.82
CA LYS A 133 -10.74 -4.58 14.59
C LYS A 133 -11.56 -5.57 13.75
N GLY A 134 -11.73 -5.32 12.45
CA GLY A 134 -12.51 -6.15 11.52
C GLY A 134 -13.98 -5.77 11.40
N TYR A 135 -14.45 -4.71 12.07
CA TYR A 135 -15.86 -4.29 12.06
C TYR A 135 -16.18 -3.33 10.92
N LEU A 136 -15.96 -3.76 9.68
CA LEU A 136 -16.13 -2.91 8.47
C LEU A 136 -17.53 -2.30 8.34
N SER A 137 -18.59 -3.00 8.77
CA SER A 137 -19.95 -2.45 8.75
C SER A 137 -20.10 -1.25 9.69
N LYS A 138 -19.58 -1.37 10.93
CA LYS A 138 -19.62 -0.26 11.91
C LYS A 138 -18.79 0.93 11.43
N ALA A 139 -17.64 0.65 10.81
CA ALA A 139 -16.83 1.69 10.19
C ALA A 139 -17.61 2.44 9.11
N GLY A 140 -18.36 1.72 8.26
CA GLY A 140 -19.25 2.32 7.25
C GLY A 140 -20.28 3.28 7.84
N ASP A 141 -20.93 2.89 8.95
CA ASP A 141 -21.92 3.75 9.64
C ASP A 141 -21.28 5.02 10.22
N LEU A 142 -20.07 4.91 10.77
CA LEU A 142 -19.31 6.05 11.30
C LEU A 142 -18.84 6.98 10.19
N TYR A 143 -18.38 6.44 9.06
CA TYR A 143 -18.07 7.25 7.88
C TYR A 143 -19.33 7.94 7.33
N ALA A 144 -20.50 7.30 7.38
CA ALA A 144 -21.75 7.95 6.98
C ALA A 144 -22.03 9.21 7.83
N LYS A 145 -21.89 9.12 9.15
CA LYS A 145 -22.01 10.30 10.05
C LYS A 145 -20.99 11.39 9.74
N MET A 146 -19.75 11.01 9.44
CA MET A 146 -18.70 11.94 9.00
C MET A 146 -19.12 12.68 7.72
N ARG A 147 -19.66 11.97 6.72
CA ARG A 147 -20.12 12.58 5.46
C ARG A 147 -21.30 13.52 5.65
N GLU A 148 -22.25 13.15 6.51
CA GLU A 148 -23.41 13.99 6.83
C GLU A 148 -22.99 15.35 7.40
N LEU A 149 -22.02 15.35 8.33
CA LEU A 149 -21.43 16.58 8.88
C LEU A 149 -20.70 17.41 7.81
N ALA A 150 -20.00 16.75 6.89
CA ALA A 150 -19.21 17.42 5.87
C ALA A 150 -20.05 18.06 4.75
N ARG A 151 -21.28 17.57 4.50
CA ARG A 151 -22.12 17.91 3.34
C ARG A 151 -22.34 19.41 3.13
N GLY A 152 -22.39 20.19 4.21
CA GLY A 152 -22.64 21.63 4.17
C GLY A 152 -21.38 22.49 3.97
N SER A 153 -20.18 21.91 3.95
CA SER A 153 -18.92 22.67 3.88
C SER A 153 -17.93 22.04 2.91
N GLY A 154 -17.65 22.76 1.82
CA GLY A 154 -16.68 22.33 0.81
C GLY A 154 -15.26 22.19 1.37
N ILE A 155 -14.86 23.09 2.28
CA ILE A 155 -13.55 23.04 2.94
C ILE A 155 -13.42 21.78 3.80
N VAL A 156 -14.45 21.46 4.61
CA VAL A 156 -14.45 20.27 5.46
C VAL A 156 -14.44 19.00 4.60
N SER A 157 -15.26 18.96 3.55
CA SER A 157 -15.32 17.85 2.62
C SER A 157 -13.97 17.60 1.92
N GLN A 158 -13.28 18.66 1.48
CA GLN A 158 -11.96 18.57 0.88
C GLN A 158 -10.91 18.05 1.88
N ASN A 159 -10.87 18.62 3.08
CA ASN A 159 -9.94 18.21 4.14
C ASN A 159 -10.13 16.73 4.52
N LEU A 160 -11.37 16.28 4.68
CA LEU A 160 -11.67 14.88 4.97
C LEU A 160 -11.34 13.96 3.79
N GLY A 161 -11.53 14.42 2.56
CA GLY A 161 -11.12 13.69 1.37
C GLY A 161 -9.61 13.38 1.34
N VAL A 162 -8.79 14.38 1.68
CA VAL A 162 -7.33 14.23 1.80
C VAL A 162 -6.98 13.27 2.95
N LEU A 163 -7.62 13.42 4.12
CA LEU A 163 -7.42 12.54 5.27
C LEU A 163 -7.69 11.07 4.90
N LEU A 164 -8.87 10.79 4.35
CA LEU A 164 -9.29 9.44 3.97
C LEU A 164 -8.42 8.84 2.85
N TYR A 165 -7.93 9.68 1.93
CA TYR A 165 -6.96 9.24 0.93
C TYR A 165 -5.66 8.78 1.59
N ASN A 166 -5.13 9.58 2.53
CA ASN A 166 -3.91 9.24 3.25
C ASN A 166 -4.09 7.99 4.12
N ASP A 167 -5.23 7.85 4.81
CA ASP A 167 -5.59 6.63 5.54
C ASP A 167 -5.63 5.43 4.60
N GLY A 168 -6.26 5.57 3.43
CA GLY A 168 -6.31 4.52 2.42
C GLY A 168 -4.93 4.11 1.91
N VAL A 169 -4.03 5.06 1.65
CA VAL A 169 -2.64 4.79 1.26
C VAL A 169 -1.88 4.08 2.37
N SER A 170 -2.06 4.51 3.62
CA SER A 170 -1.44 3.89 4.80
C SER A 170 -1.88 2.43 4.95
N GLU A 171 -3.19 2.20 4.97
CA GLU A 171 -3.77 0.86 5.09
C GLU A 171 -3.33 -0.07 3.96
N TYR A 172 -3.18 0.46 2.74
CA TYR A 172 -2.67 -0.31 1.59
C TYR A 172 -1.23 -0.77 1.79
N LYS A 173 -0.34 0.11 2.29
CA LYS A 173 1.07 -0.23 2.60
C LYS A 173 1.18 -1.34 3.64
N PHE A 174 0.30 -1.32 4.63
CA PHE A 174 0.20 -2.36 5.65
C PHE A 174 -0.51 -3.65 5.18
N GLY A 175 -0.88 -3.76 3.90
CA GLY A 175 -1.53 -4.95 3.34
C GLY A 175 -3.01 -5.08 3.66
N ARG A 176 -3.62 -4.08 4.29
CA ARG A 176 -5.03 -4.11 4.70
C ARG A 176 -5.91 -3.56 3.60
N GLU A 177 -5.85 -4.23 2.45
CA GLU A 177 -6.41 -3.73 1.20
C GLU A 177 -7.92 -3.43 1.25
N ASP A 178 -8.71 -4.25 1.94
CA ASP A 178 -10.17 -4.00 2.04
C ASP A 178 -10.47 -2.70 2.79
N MET A 179 -9.67 -2.39 3.82
CA MET A 179 -9.76 -1.11 4.54
C MET A 179 -9.26 0.05 3.70
N ALA A 180 -8.19 -0.14 2.94
CA ALA A 180 -7.71 0.85 1.99
C ALA A 180 -8.78 1.19 0.93
N ILE A 181 -9.44 0.18 0.36
CA ILE A 181 -10.56 0.38 -0.58
C ILE A 181 -11.72 1.10 0.10
N LEU A 182 -12.06 0.75 1.36
CA LEU A 182 -13.10 1.45 2.11
C LEU A 182 -12.76 2.93 2.27
N CYS A 183 -11.58 3.26 2.80
CA CYS A 183 -11.13 4.64 3.01
C CYS A 183 -11.10 5.43 1.70
N LEU A 184 -10.61 4.84 0.61
CA LEU A 184 -10.55 5.52 -0.70
C LEU A 184 -11.94 5.70 -1.32
N LYS A 185 -12.86 4.74 -1.14
CA LYS A 185 -14.26 4.93 -1.53
C LYS A 185 -14.86 6.10 -0.76
N GLU A 186 -14.64 6.16 0.55
CA GLU A 186 -15.11 7.25 1.40
C GLU A 186 -14.52 8.60 0.99
N SER A 187 -13.21 8.65 0.73
CA SER A 187 -12.52 9.81 0.16
C SER A 187 -13.21 10.28 -1.13
N SER A 188 -13.55 9.35 -2.03
CA SER A 188 -14.20 9.67 -3.32
C SER A 188 -15.64 10.18 -3.20
N LEU A 189 -16.31 9.94 -2.06
CA LEU A 189 -17.67 10.42 -1.79
C LEU A 189 -17.66 11.84 -1.24
N VAL A 190 -16.61 12.24 -0.51
CA VAL A 190 -16.49 13.59 0.07
C VAL A 190 -15.66 14.54 -0.79
N SER A 191 -14.65 14.06 -1.50
CA SER A 191 -13.78 14.85 -2.37
C SER A 191 -13.61 14.17 -3.73
N LYS A 192 -13.79 14.93 -4.82
CA LYS A 192 -13.65 14.43 -6.20
C LYS A 192 -12.22 14.60 -6.69
N GLU A 193 -11.28 13.94 -6.04
CA GLU A 193 -9.87 13.98 -6.42
C GLU A 193 -9.50 12.89 -7.43
N GLY A 194 -8.88 13.27 -8.54
CA GLY A 194 -8.47 12.33 -9.60
C GLY A 194 -7.55 11.21 -9.09
N ARG A 195 -6.65 11.51 -8.16
CA ARG A 195 -5.72 10.54 -7.55
C ARG A 195 -6.41 9.42 -6.77
N THR A 196 -7.52 9.72 -6.09
CA THR A 196 -8.31 8.72 -5.33
C THR A 196 -8.90 7.70 -6.29
N PHE A 197 -9.47 8.18 -7.40
CA PHE A 197 -10.02 7.30 -8.44
C PHE A 197 -8.94 6.51 -9.17
N GLU A 198 -7.77 7.10 -9.42
CA GLU A 198 -6.64 6.39 -10.01
C GLU A 198 -6.20 5.21 -9.14
N LEU A 199 -5.97 5.45 -7.84
CA LEU A 199 -5.53 4.41 -6.90
C LEU A 199 -6.59 3.31 -6.73
N LEU A 200 -7.88 3.66 -6.62
CA LEU A 200 -8.96 2.68 -6.62
C LEU A 200 -8.91 1.82 -7.89
N GLY A 201 -8.74 2.44 -9.05
CA GLY A 201 -8.62 1.73 -10.32
C GLY A 201 -7.46 0.73 -10.33
N ASP A 202 -6.30 1.15 -9.83
CA ASP A 202 -5.09 0.32 -9.74
C ASP A 202 -5.30 -0.88 -8.78
N MET A 203 -5.94 -0.65 -7.63
CA MET A 203 -6.24 -1.72 -6.66
C MET A 203 -7.22 -2.76 -7.21
N TYR A 204 -8.31 -2.32 -7.86
CA TYR A 204 -9.24 -3.24 -8.51
C TYR A 204 -8.60 -3.96 -9.69
N TYR A 205 -7.68 -3.31 -10.41
CA TYR A 205 -6.94 -3.96 -11.49
C TYR A 205 -6.06 -5.09 -10.96
N LYS A 206 -5.33 -4.85 -9.86
CA LYS A 206 -4.52 -5.89 -9.19
C LYS A 206 -5.36 -7.07 -8.72
N ARG A 207 -6.59 -6.81 -8.24
CA ARG A 207 -7.57 -7.85 -7.90
C ARG A 207 -8.20 -8.53 -9.12
N ALA A 208 -7.79 -8.17 -10.34
CA ALA A 208 -8.42 -8.57 -11.61
C ALA A 208 -9.94 -8.36 -11.64
N GLU A 209 -10.43 -7.32 -10.97
CA GLU A 209 -11.81 -6.85 -11.02
C GLU A 209 -11.95 -5.77 -12.11
N PHE A 210 -11.73 -6.18 -13.36
CA PHE A 210 -11.52 -5.25 -14.48
C PHE A 210 -12.67 -4.26 -14.71
N LYS A 211 -13.92 -4.64 -14.39
CA LYS A 211 -15.07 -3.74 -14.48
C LYS A 211 -14.94 -2.55 -13.53
N MET A 212 -14.58 -2.81 -12.27
CA MET A 212 -14.40 -1.76 -11.25
C MET A 212 -13.15 -0.93 -11.54
N ALA A 213 -12.05 -1.57 -11.95
CA ALA A 213 -10.83 -0.88 -12.36
C ALA A 213 -11.10 0.13 -13.48
N ARG A 214 -11.76 -0.33 -14.56
CA ARG A 214 -12.16 0.53 -15.68
C ARG A 214 -13.09 1.66 -15.25
N PHE A 215 -14.07 1.38 -14.39
CA PHE A 215 -14.99 2.40 -13.87
C PHE A 215 -14.23 3.54 -13.18
N TYR A 216 -13.31 3.21 -12.27
CA TYR A 216 -12.57 4.21 -11.51
C TYR A 216 -11.53 4.94 -12.34
N TRP A 217 -10.79 4.26 -13.23
CA TRP A 217 -9.88 4.94 -14.16
C TRP A 217 -10.61 5.88 -15.13
N HIS A 218 -11.83 5.55 -15.57
CA HIS A 218 -12.66 6.49 -16.35
C HIS A 218 -12.99 7.75 -15.55
N ARG A 219 -13.38 7.60 -14.28
CA ARG A 219 -13.62 8.77 -13.40
C ARG A 219 -12.36 9.61 -13.21
N ALA A 220 -11.21 8.98 -13.02
CA ALA A 220 -9.92 9.69 -12.94
C ALA A 220 -9.61 10.46 -14.23
N LYS A 221 -9.85 9.84 -15.39
CA LYS A 221 -9.64 10.45 -16.71
C LYS A 221 -10.59 11.62 -17.00
N MET A 222 -11.84 11.55 -16.55
CA MET A 222 -12.78 12.67 -16.67
C MET A 222 -12.32 13.91 -15.88
N LEU A 223 -11.65 13.70 -14.75
CA LEU A 223 -11.10 14.80 -13.94
C LEU A 223 -9.77 15.33 -14.49
N ASN A 224 -8.98 14.47 -15.14
CA ASN A 224 -7.70 14.82 -15.74
C ASN A 224 -7.65 14.36 -17.22
N PRO A 225 -8.33 15.05 -18.16
CA PRO A 225 -8.46 14.61 -19.55
C PRO A 225 -7.13 14.46 -20.29
N ASP A 226 -6.09 15.20 -19.91
CA ASP A 226 -4.78 15.17 -20.57
C ASP A 226 -3.84 14.07 -20.05
N ASN A 227 -4.27 13.26 -19.07
CA ASN A 227 -3.44 12.18 -18.54
C ASN A 227 -3.31 11.04 -19.58
N ALA A 228 -2.23 11.08 -20.38
CA ALA A 228 -1.93 10.09 -21.42
C ALA A 228 -1.78 8.67 -20.87
N GLU A 229 -1.21 8.52 -19.68
CA GLU A 229 -1.01 7.22 -19.02
C GLU A 229 -2.35 6.54 -18.72
N LEU A 230 -3.33 7.27 -18.18
CA LEU A 230 -4.68 6.73 -17.97
C LEU A 230 -5.36 6.31 -19.29
N ALA A 231 -5.12 7.02 -20.39
CA ALA A 231 -5.65 6.62 -21.69
C ALA A 231 -5.05 5.30 -22.16
N VAL A 232 -3.74 5.09 -21.95
CA VAL A 232 -3.06 3.82 -22.22
C VAL A 232 -3.64 2.69 -21.37
N ARG A 233 -3.79 2.89 -20.04
CA ARG A 233 -4.39 1.90 -19.14
C ARG A 233 -5.82 1.54 -19.53
N LEU A 234 -6.66 2.53 -19.86
CA LEU A 234 -8.05 2.32 -20.30
C LEU A 234 -8.14 1.57 -21.63
N LYS A 235 -7.23 1.85 -22.58
CA LYS A 235 -7.14 1.11 -23.84
C LYS A 235 -6.72 -0.34 -23.60
N LYS A 236 -5.70 -0.56 -22.76
CA LYS A 236 -5.21 -1.89 -22.37
C LYS A 236 -6.33 -2.72 -21.72
N ILE A 237 -6.94 -2.23 -20.65
CA ILE A 237 -8.00 -2.97 -19.94
C ILE A 237 -9.23 -3.19 -20.81
N GLY A 238 -9.52 -2.28 -21.75
CA GLY A 238 -10.56 -2.48 -22.75
C GLY A 238 -10.31 -3.71 -23.63
N LYS A 239 -9.06 -3.90 -24.09
CA LYS A 239 -8.65 -5.11 -24.82
C LYS A 239 -8.72 -6.36 -23.93
N GLU A 240 -8.22 -6.29 -22.71
CA GLU A 240 -8.28 -7.42 -21.77
C GLU A 240 -9.72 -7.86 -21.47
N MET A 241 -10.63 -6.91 -21.23
CA MET A 241 -12.04 -7.21 -20.99
C MET A 241 -12.73 -7.81 -22.22
N ALA A 242 -12.40 -7.35 -23.43
CA ALA A 242 -12.96 -7.89 -24.67
C ALA A 242 -12.51 -9.34 -24.91
N LEU A 243 -11.29 -9.68 -24.51
CA LEU A 243 -10.80 -11.05 -24.51
C LEU A 243 -11.46 -11.88 -23.41
N ALA A 244 -11.60 -11.30 -22.21
CA ALA A 244 -12.22 -11.97 -21.08
C ALA A 244 -13.69 -12.35 -21.30
N ALA A 245 -14.42 -11.58 -22.12
CA ALA A 245 -15.80 -11.87 -22.48
C ALA A 245 -15.97 -13.18 -23.29
N LYS A 246 -14.88 -13.77 -23.82
CA LYS A 246 -14.90 -14.93 -24.72
C LYS A 246 -14.31 -16.21 -24.07
N GLU A 247 -14.27 -16.26 -22.74
CA GLU A 247 -13.48 -17.24 -21.99
C GLU A 247 -14.20 -18.56 -21.61
N GLY A 248 -13.40 -19.59 -21.38
CA GLY A 248 -13.68 -20.69 -20.45
C GLY A 248 -12.95 -20.44 -19.12
N GLN A 249 -13.50 -20.97 -18.04
CA GLN A 249 -12.95 -20.84 -16.69
C GLN A 249 -12.78 -22.21 -16.05
N ASP A 250 -11.61 -22.47 -15.50
CA ASP A 250 -11.35 -23.62 -14.64
C ASP A 250 -11.01 -23.12 -13.23
N ARG A 251 -11.43 -23.87 -12.20
CA ARG A 251 -11.13 -23.56 -10.80
C ARG A 251 -10.34 -24.70 -10.20
N LEU A 252 -9.14 -24.39 -9.73
CA LEU A 252 -8.30 -25.28 -8.94
C LEU A 252 -8.43 -24.90 -7.44
N PRO A 253 -7.92 -25.73 -6.52
CA PRO A 253 -7.86 -25.37 -5.10
C PRO A 253 -7.27 -23.98 -4.87
N HIS A 254 -6.13 -23.67 -5.49
CA HIS A 254 -5.38 -22.43 -5.22
C HIS A 254 -5.34 -21.44 -6.40
N PHE A 255 -5.90 -21.81 -7.56
CA PHE A 255 -5.86 -20.99 -8.76
C PHE A 255 -7.24 -20.84 -9.42
N GLU A 256 -7.46 -19.66 -10.00
CA GLU A 256 -8.54 -19.43 -10.95
C GLU A 256 -7.94 -19.22 -12.33
N ILE A 257 -8.22 -20.14 -13.26
CA ILE A 257 -7.64 -20.13 -14.60
C ILE A 257 -8.70 -19.63 -15.59
N ARG A 258 -8.31 -18.66 -16.41
CA ARG A 258 -9.13 -18.06 -17.45
C ARG A 258 -8.41 -18.14 -18.78
N TYR A 259 -9.12 -18.53 -19.84
CA TYR A 259 -8.53 -18.75 -21.15
C TYR A 259 -9.58 -18.61 -22.25
N LYS A 260 -9.16 -18.20 -23.45
CA LYS A 260 -10.01 -18.28 -24.64
C LYS A 260 -10.32 -19.74 -24.97
N LYS A 261 -11.56 -20.07 -25.33
CA LYS A 261 -11.93 -21.43 -25.78
C LYS A 261 -11.04 -21.84 -26.97
N ASN A 262 -10.63 -23.12 -26.99
CA ASN A 262 -9.79 -23.74 -28.03
C ASN A 262 -8.31 -23.30 -28.08
N LEU A 263 -7.75 -22.75 -26.99
CA LEU A 263 -6.30 -22.61 -26.90
C LEU A 263 -5.64 -24.00 -26.73
N PRO A 264 -4.49 -24.26 -27.38
CA PRO A 264 -3.77 -25.54 -27.32
C PRO A 264 -3.01 -25.68 -26.00
N ILE A 265 -3.75 -25.70 -24.88
CA ILE A 265 -3.19 -25.81 -23.53
C ILE A 265 -3.52 -27.20 -23.01
N ASP A 266 -2.49 -27.92 -22.59
CA ASP A 266 -2.68 -29.15 -21.80
C ASP A 266 -3.14 -28.75 -20.38
N LYS A 267 -4.45 -28.87 -20.15
CA LYS A 267 -5.09 -28.48 -18.89
C LYS A 267 -4.58 -29.29 -17.70
N GLN A 268 -4.37 -30.60 -17.87
CA GLN A 268 -3.94 -31.48 -16.78
C GLN A 268 -2.50 -31.19 -16.40
N LEU A 269 -1.61 -31.05 -17.39
CA LEU A 269 -0.22 -30.64 -17.16
C LEU A 269 -0.15 -29.26 -16.49
N THR A 270 -0.93 -28.30 -17.00
CA THR A 270 -0.97 -26.93 -16.47
C THR A 270 -1.43 -26.90 -15.01
N ALA A 271 -2.53 -27.60 -14.69
CA ALA A 271 -3.02 -27.70 -13.32
C ALA A 271 -1.99 -28.35 -12.38
N GLY A 272 -1.36 -29.44 -12.84
CA GLY A 272 -0.32 -30.12 -12.07
C GLY A 272 0.94 -29.28 -11.84
N ILE A 273 1.32 -28.40 -12.78
CA ILE A 273 2.46 -27.48 -12.60
C ILE A 273 2.10 -26.34 -11.65
N LEU A 274 0.91 -25.74 -11.79
CA LEU A 274 0.44 -24.66 -10.92
C LEU A 274 0.34 -25.10 -9.46
N GLU A 275 -0.30 -26.24 -9.20
CA GLU A 275 -0.46 -26.76 -7.83
C GLU A 275 0.88 -27.21 -7.22
N ARG A 276 1.83 -27.70 -8.04
CA ARG A 276 3.21 -27.95 -7.57
C ARG A 276 3.96 -26.65 -7.25
N ALA A 277 3.85 -25.62 -8.09
CA ALA A 277 4.43 -24.32 -7.80
C ALA A 277 3.85 -23.72 -6.51
N TYR A 278 2.55 -23.89 -6.26
CA TYR A 278 1.93 -23.51 -4.99
C TYR A 278 2.56 -24.20 -3.79
N ALA A 279 2.74 -25.52 -3.86
CA ALA A 279 3.33 -26.30 -2.77
C ALA A 279 4.81 -25.96 -2.54
N ASP A 280 5.62 -25.96 -3.60
CA ASP A 280 7.07 -25.80 -3.52
C ASP A 280 7.45 -24.38 -3.09
N VAL A 281 7.02 -23.37 -3.86
CA VAL A 281 7.35 -21.95 -3.57
C VAL A 281 6.67 -21.51 -2.27
N GLY A 282 5.47 -22.03 -2.00
CA GLY A 282 4.77 -21.81 -0.73
C GLY A 282 5.53 -22.35 0.48
N GLY A 283 6.13 -23.54 0.34
CA GLY A 283 7.00 -24.14 1.35
C GLY A 283 8.27 -23.33 1.60
N ASP A 284 8.99 -22.97 0.53
CA ASP A 284 10.26 -22.26 0.62
C ASP A 284 10.11 -20.85 1.22
N LEU A 285 9.04 -20.14 0.85
CA LEU A 285 8.74 -18.81 1.37
C LEU A 285 7.87 -18.83 2.64
N ALA A 286 7.49 -20.02 3.13
CA ALA A 286 6.59 -20.21 4.27
C ALA A 286 5.36 -19.29 4.23
N TYR A 287 4.68 -19.25 3.08
CA TYR A 287 3.50 -18.41 2.88
C TYR A 287 2.52 -19.04 1.88
N PHE A 288 1.25 -19.09 2.29
CA PHE A 288 0.18 -19.73 1.52
C PHE A 288 -1.02 -18.77 1.41
N PRO A 289 -1.25 -18.14 0.24
CA PRO A 289 -2.34 -17.20 0.04
C PRO A 289 -3.70 -17.88 0.28
N LYS A 290 -4.60 -17.16 0.97
CA LYS A 290 -5.99 -17.61 1.15
C LYS A 290 -6.83 -17.43 -0.12
N ALA A 291 -6.57 -16.36 -0.86
CA ALA A 291 -7.24 -16.07 -2.12
C ALA A 291 -6.62 -16.89 -3.25
N ARG A 292 -7.44 -17.30 -4.22
CA ARG A 292 -6.94 -17.98 -5.42
C ARG A 292 -6.14 -17.01 -6.28
N THR A 293 -4.95 -17.42 -6.71
CA THR A 293 -4.17 -16.67 -7.68
C THR A 293 -4.83 -16.76 -9.05
N LYS A 294 -5.00 -15.62 -9.71
CA LYS A 294 -5.66 -15.55 -11.03
C LYS A 294 -4.63 -15.72 -12.13
N VAL A 295 -4.93 -16.62 -13.06
CA VAL A 295 -4.06 -16.96 -14.20
C VAL A 295 -4.85 -16.79 -15.48
N PHE A 296 -4.32 -15.99 -16.40
CA PHE A 296 -4.94 -15.69 -17.69
C PHE A 296 -4.06 -16.22 -18.82
N PHE A 297 -4.63 -17.05 -19.67
CA PHE A 297 -3.99 -17.53 -20.89
C PHE A 297 -4.51 -16.79 -22.13
N TYR A 298 -3.58 -16.35 -22.97
CA TYR A 298 -3.84 -15.62 -24.20
C TYR A 298 -3.25 -16.38 -25.39
N SER A 299 -3.78 -16.19 -26.59
CA SER A 299 -2.99 -16.54 -27.79
C SER A 299 -1.75 -15.62 -27.85
N LYS A 300 -0.66 -16.04 -28.50
CA LYS A 300 0.53 -15.17 -28.66
C LYS A 300 0.21 -13.86 -29.37
N GLU A 301 -0.73 -13.89 -30.33
CA GLU A 301 -1.19 -12.71 -31.03
C GLU A 301 -1.92 -11.75 -30.08
N ASP A 302 -2.92 -12.26 -29.34
CA ASP A 302 -3.67 -11.46 -28.37
C ASP A 302 -2.75 -10.88 -27.29
N PHE A 303 -1.80 -11.67 -26.80
CA PHE A 303 -0.82 -11.25 -25.80
C PHE A 303 0.03 -10.06 -26.30
N ARG A 304 0.60 -10.17 -27.51
CA ARG A 304 1.35 -9.07 -28.13
C ARG A 304 0.48 -7.84 -28.36
N ASN A 305 -0.74 -8.05 -28.87
CA ASN A 305 -1.68 -6.97 -29.18
C ASN A 305 -2.16 -6.20 -27.94
N VAL A 306 -2.31 -6.87 -26.80
CA VAL A 306 -2.76 -6.25 -25.55
C VAL A 306 -1.62 -5.55 -24.84
N PHE A 307 -0.49 -6.24 -24.67
CA PHE A 307 0.60 -5.77 -23.80
C PHE A 307 1.68 -4.98 -24.54
N ASN A 308 1.62 -4.90 -25.88
CA ASN A 308 2.52 -4.13 -26.74
C ASN A 308 4.01 -4.39 -26.44
N MET A 309 4.35 -5.65 -26.14
CA MET A 309 5.70 -6.08 -25.78
C MET A 309 6.43 -6.51 -27.07
N PRO A 310 7.49 -5.79 -27.52
CA PRO A 310 8.19 -6.08 -28.78
C PRO A 310 9.06 -7.35 -28.71
N HIS A 311 9.40 -7.80 -27.50
CA HIS A 311 10.07 -9.08 -27.26
C HIS A 311 9.13 -9.99 -26.49
N ILE A 312 9.15 -11.29 -26.81
CA ILE A 312 8.33 -12.30 -26.14
C ILE A 312 8.78 -12.38 -24.68
N VAL A 313 8.03 -11.74 -23.79
CA VAL A 313 8.01 -12.13 -22.37
C VAL A 313 7.22 -13.44 -22.30
N ASN A 314 7.82 -14.48 -21.72
CA ASN A 314 7.21 -15.80 -21.73
C ASN A 314 6.02 -15.93 -20.78
N ALA A 315 5.91 -15.05 -19.78
CA ALA A 315 4.76 -14.77 -18.92
C ALA A 315 5.08 -13.50 -18.10
N PHE A 316 4.12 -12.90 -17.41
CA PHE A 316 4.41 -11.88 -16.39
C PHE A 316 3.29 -11.81 -15.34
N TYR A 317 3.61 -11.28 -14.15
CA TYR A 317 2.67 -11.00 -13.07
C TYR A 317 2.42 -9.49 -12.91
N ASP A 318 1.15 -9.06 -12.92
CA ASP A 318 0.75 -7.67 -12.66
C ASP A 318 -0.40 -7.52 -11.64
N GLY A 319 -0.51 -8.49 -10.73
CA GLY A 319 -1.68 -8.74 -9.87
C GLY A 319 -2.45 -10.00 -10.31
N SER A 320 -2.25 -10.40 -11.56
CA SER A 320 -2.59 -11.73 -12.06
C SER A 320 -1.47 -12.25 -12.94
N ILE A 321 -1.33 -13.56 -13.05
CA ILE A 321 -0.34 -14.20 -13.91
C ILE A 321 -0.89 -14.20 -15.35
N LYS A 322 -0.12 -13.65 -16.30
CA LYS A 322 -0.48 -13.54 -17.72
C LYS A 322 0.45 -14.42 -18.54
N ILE A 323 -0.12 -15.35 -19.30
CA ILE A 323 0.65 -16.38 -20.03
C ILE A 323 0.21 -16.43 -21.49
N PRO A 324 1.12 -16.29 -22.47
CA PRO A 324 0.86 -16.68 -23.85
C PRO A 324 0.84 -18.22 -23.97
N ALA A 325 -0.24 -18.77 -24.51
CA ALA A 325 -0.36 -20.18 -24.86
C ALA A 325 0.73 -20.56 -25.90
N PRO A 326 1.25 -21.79 -25.85
CA PRO A 326 2.24 -22.26 -26.82
C PRO A 326 1.63 -22.43 -28.22
N ASP A 327 2.42 -22.27 -29.29
CA ASP A 327 1.96 -22.52 -30.67
C ASP A 327 2.09 -24.00 -31.08
N THR A 328 2.97 -24.73 -30.40
CA THR A 328 3.36 -26.12 -30.67
C THR A 328 3.37 -26.92 -29.38
N ARG A 329 3.77 -28.20 -29.43
CA ARG A 329 3.93 -29.03 -28.23
C ARG A 329 4.81 -28.30 -27.20
N LEU A 330 4.25 -28.12 -26.02
CA LEU A 330 4.85 -27.36 -24.93
C LEU A 330 6.09 -28.07 -24.38
N ASP A 331 7.22 -27.36 -24.36
CA ASP A 331 8.38 -27.75 -23.55
C ASP A 331 7.96 -27.63 -22.07
N THR A 332 7.82 -28.80 -21.43
CA THR A 332 7.26 -28.90 -20.08
C THR A 332 8.16 -28.25 -19.05
N GLU A 333 9.49 -28.39 -19.16
CA GLU A 333 10.41 -27.80 -18.19
C GLU A 333 10.49 -26.29 -18.37
N LYS A 334 10.54 -25.82 -19.62
CA LYS A 334 10.52 -24.39 -19.90
C LYS A 334 9.24 -23.73 -19.39
N PHE A 335 8.09 -24.38 -19.57
CA PHE A 335 6.82 -23.88 -19.05
C PHE A 335 6.75 -23.91 -17.52
N ARG A 336 7.20 -25.00 -16.89
CA ARG A 336 7.32 -25.12 -15.44
C ARG A 336 8.12 -23.97 -14.86
N ARG A 337 9.28 -23.67 -15.45
CA ARG A 337 10.16 -22.56 -15.05
C ARG A 337 9.42 -21.22 -15.02
N TYR A 338 8.70 -20.86 -16.09
CA TYR A 338 7.95 -19.60 -16.12
C TYR A 338 6.82 -19.57 -15.10
N ILE A 339 6.11 -20.68 -14.89
CA ILE A 339 5.08 -20.72 -13.84
C ILE A 339 5.68 -20.48 -12.45
N TYR A 340 6.81 -21.10 -12.14
CA TYR A 340 7.48 -20.91 -10.84
C TYR A 340 7.93 -19.46 -10.68
N HIS A 341 8.55 -18.87 -11.71
CA HIS A 341 8.97 -17.48 -11.72
C HIS A 341 7.79 -16.53 -11.44
N GLU A 342 6.72 -16.61 -12.22
CA GLU A 342 5.58 -15.71 -12.07
C GLU A 342 4.76 -15.94 -10.80
N TYR A 343 4.64 -17.20 -10.37
CA TYR A 343 3.99 -17.49 -9.10
C TYR A 343 4.79 -16.95 -7.91
N THR A 344 6.12 -16.94 -8.01
CA THR A 344 7.00 -16.35 -6.98
C THR A 344 6.74 -14.86 -6.82
N HIS A 345 6.58 -14.11 -7.92
CA HIS A 345 6.16 -12.71 -7.83
C HIS A 345 4.81 -12.54 -7.13
N ALA A 346 3.83 -13.39 -7.45
CA ALA A 346 2.52 -13.37 -6.80
C ALA A 346 2.66 -13.61 -5.28
N LEU A 347 3.49 -14.58 -4.90
CA LEU A 347 3.69 -14.94 -3.50
C LEU A 347 4.43 -13.86 -2.72
N ILE A 348 5.50 -13.29 -3.29
CA ILE A 348 6.25 -12.19 -2.68
C ILE A 348 5.38 -10.95 -2.57
N SER A 349 4.61 -10.61 -3.61
CA SER A 349 3.66 -9.50 -3.61
C SER A 349 2.66 -9.62 -2.45
N ALA A 350 2.07 -10.80 -2.26
CA ALA A 350 1.14 -11.08 -1.18
C ALA A 350 1.81 -11.14 0.21
N LYS A 351 2.99 -11.77 0.33
CA LYS A 351 3.72 -11.93 1.59
C LYS A 351 4.26 -10.59 2.11
N THR A 352 4.69 -9.72 1.22
CA THR A 352 5.36 -8.44 1.57
C THR A 352 4.45 -7.22 1.44
N ASN A 353 3.16 -7.40 1.13
CA ASN A 353 2.23 -6.29 0.85
C ASN A 353 2.75 -5.36 -0.26
N ASN A 354 3.39 -5.92 -1.29
CA ASN A 354 4.07 -5.20 -2.37
C ASN A 354 5.26 -4.31 -1.94
N ASN A 355 5.81 -4.49 -0.74
CA ASN A 355 6.94 -3.69 -0.23
C ASN A 355 8.31 -4.30 -0.57
N CYS A 356 8.37 -5.44 -1.27
CA CYS A 356 9.63 -6.04 -1.69
C CYS A 356 10.34 -5.20 -2.77
N PRO A 357 11.63 -4.84 -2.60
CA PRO A 357 12.37 -4.18 -3.67
C PRO A 357 12.50 -5.09 -4.89
N ILE A 358 12.61 -4.46 -6.07
CA ILE A 358 12.57 -5.18 -7.37
C ILE A 358 13.69 -6.22 -7.44
N TRP A 359 14.93 -5.86 -7.09
CA TRP A 359 16.06 -6.79 -7.14
C TRP A 359 15.82 -8.05 -6.29
N LEU A 360 15.24 -7.92 -5.10
CA LEU A 360 14.99 -9.08 -4.25
C LEU A 360 13.86 -9.94 -4.82
N ASN A 361 12.81 -9.31 -5.34
CA ASN A 361 11.69 -9.99 -5.97
C ASN A 361 12.14 -10.81 -7.20
N GLU A 362 12.90 -10.18 -8.11
CA GLU A 362 13.46 -10.83 -9.30
C GLU A 362 14.50 -11.89 -8.94
N GLY A 363 15.36 -11.64 -7.96
CA GLY A 363 16.37 -12.59 -7.49
C GLY A 363 15.74 -13.87 -6.96
N ILE A 364 14.68 -13.76 -6.15
CA ILE A 364 13.97 -14.94 -5.62
C ILE A 364 13.21 -15.63 -6.74
N ALA A 365 12.53 -14.89 -7.64
CA ALA A 365 11.83 -15.48 -8.78
C ALA A 365 12.76 -16.29 -9.69
N LEU A 366 13.98 -15.80 -9.96
CA LEU A 366 15.00 -16.57 -10.66
C LEU A 366 15.50 -17.77 -9.85
N TRP A 367 15.69 -17.62 -8.55
CA TRP A 367 16.07 -18.75 -7.69
C TRP A 367 15.04 -19.89 -7.75
N GLU A 368 13.76 -19.54 -7.69
CA GLU A 368 12.62 -20.45 -7.75
C GLU A 368 12.42 -21.07 -9.14
N GLU A 369 12.66 -20.29 -10.20
CA GLU A 369 12.64 -20.77 -11.58
C GLU A 369 13.58 -21.98 -11.75
N TYR A 370 14.81 -21.85 -11.27
CA TYR A 370 15.86 -22.87 -11.36
C TYR A 370 15.91 -23.82 -10.15
N ARG A 371 15.06 -23.63 -9.13
CA ARG A 371 15.06 -24.41 -7.90
C ARG A 371 16.46 -24.51 -7.27
N GLY A 372 17.19 -23.40 -7.28
CA GLY A 372 18.55 -23.29 -6.74
C GLY A 372 19.67 -23.94 -7.58
N GLN A 373 19.40 -24.41 -8.80
CA GLN A 373 20.41 -25.01 -9.68
C GLN A 373 21.41 -23.96 -10.22
N ARG A 374 22.53 -23.76 -9.52
CA ARG A 374 23.51 -22.69 -9.77
C ARG A 374 24.23 -22.75 -11.12
N GLN A 375 24.46 -23.95 -11.66
CA GLN A 375 25.29 -24.18 -12.85
C GLN A 375 24.84 -23.36 -14.07
N THR A 376 23.53 -23.18 -14.25
CA THR A 376 23.00 -22.39 -15.38
C THR A 376 23.38 -20.93 -15.26
N ILE A 377 23.23 -20.33 -14.09
CA ILE A 377 23.51 -18.89 -13.84
C ILE A 377 25.02 -18.61 -13.82
N GLU A 378 25.82 -19.50 -13.24
CA GLU A 378 27.28 -19.40 -13.23
C GLU A 378 27.85 -19.26 -14.64
N SER A 379 27.32 -20.01 -15.61
CA SER A 379 27.78 -19.97 -17.01
C SER A 379 27.54 -18.64 -17.72
N PHE A 380 26.55 -17.85 -17.26
CA PHE A 380 26.28 -16.51 -17.78
C PHE A 380 27.14 -15.46 -17.06
N LEU A 381 27.29 -15.57 -15.74
CA LEU A 381 28.06 -14.62 -14.94
C LEU A 381 29.56 -14.61 -15.28
N THR A 382 30.15 -15.74 -15.62
CA THR A 382 31.57 -15.82 -16.02
C THR A 382 31.89 -15.06 -17.29
N LYS A 383 30.90 -14.86 -18.18
CA LYS A 383 31.07 -14.17 -19.47
C LYS A 383 31.05 -12.64 -19.36
N ILE A 384 30.76 -12.07 -18.18
CA ILE A 384 30.49 -10.63 -17.97
C ILE A 384 31.62 -9.93 -17.16
N ASN A 385 32.74 -10.61 -16.87
CA ASN A 385 33.90 -10.07 -16.12
C ASN A 385 34.83 -9.25 -17.06
N PRO A 386 35.32 -8.01 -16.74
CA PRO A 386 35.26 -7.29 -15.46
C PRO A 386 33.94 -6.57 -15.19
N ALA A 387 33.47 -6.69 -13.94
CA ALA A 387 32.15 -6.23 -13.54
C ALA A 387 32.05 -4.69 -13.37
N PRO A 388 30.90 -4.08 -13.73
CA PRO A 388 30.58 -2.67 -13.40
C PRO A 388 30.46 -2.45 -11.88
N ASP A 389 30.18 -1.22 -11.43
CA ASP A 389 29.97 -0.93 -9.99
C ASP A 389 28.80 -1.73 -9.41
N ILE A 390 29.12 -2.80 -8.69
CA ILE A 390 28.18 -3.78 -8.12
C ILE A 390 27.56 -3.22 -6.84
N SER A 391 26.55 -2.36 -6.94
CA SER A 391 25.81 -1.88 -5.76
C SER A 391 24.34 -2.25 -5.78
N ILE A 392 23.73 -2.39 -4.60
CA ILE A 392 22.27 -2.53 -4.46
C ILE A 392 21.60 -1.30 -5.05
N ARG A 393 22.20 -0.12 -4.85
CA ARG A 393 21.74 1.14 -5.46
C ARG A 393 21.73 1.07 -6.98
N PHE A 394 22.78 0.53 -7.61
CA PHE A 394 22.83 0.31 -9.07
C PHE A 394 21.66 -0.56 -9.53
N LEU A 395 21.42 -1.71 -8.87
CA LEU A 395 20.27 -2.58 -9.20
C LEU A 395 18.95 -1.80 -9.11
N ASP A 396 18.76 -1.07 -8.02
CA ASP A 396 17.56 -0.29 -7.75
C ASP A 396 17.33 0.81 -8.80
N GLU A 397 18.37 1.56 -9.16
CA GLU A 397 18.32 2.62 -10.16
C GLU A 397 18.11 2.05 -11.57
N THR A 398 18.81 0.98 -11.94
CA THR A 398 18.66 0.34 -13.25
C THR A 398 17.28 -0.27 -13.44
N PHE A 399 16.74 -0.98 -12.45
CA PHE A 399 15.36 -1.49 -12.54
C PHE A 399 14.31 -0.37 -12.60
N LYS A 400 14.58 0.80 -11.99
CA LYS A 400 13.68 1.97 -12.04
C LYS A 400 13.73 2.71 -13.38
N THR A 401 14.88 2.74 -14.04
CA THR A 401 15.15 3.66 -15.17
C THR A 401 15.32 2.98 -16.53
N SER A 402 15.69 1.70 -16.58
CA SER A 402 16.23 1.11 -17.81
C SER A 402 15.17 0.75 -18.85
N GLU A 403 15.39 1.28 -20.06
CA GLU A 403 14.86 0.77 -21.34
C GLU A 403 15.91 -0.06 -22.12
N ALA A 404 17.13 -0.24 -21.56
CA ALA A 404 18.26 -0.91 -22.20
C ALA A 404 18.40 -2.39 -21.77
N ALA A 405 18.34 -3.31 -22.73
CA ALA A 405 18.25 -4.75 -22.49
C ALA A 405 19.51 -5.38 -21.83
N LYS A 406 20.72 -4.86 -22.09
CA LYS A 406 21.98 -5.43 -21.59
C LYS A 406 22.20 -5.21 -20.09
N ASP A 407 22.04 -3.97 -19.62
CA ASP A 407 22.23 -3.63 -18.21
C ASP A 407 21.17 -4.32 -17.33
N THR A 408 19.98 -4.52 -17.89
CA THR A 408 18.88 -5.25 -17.24
C THR A 408 19.22 -6.73 -17.03
N ALA A 409 19.80 -7.41 -18.03
CA ALA A 409 20.19 -8.83 -17.90
C ALA A 409 21.22 -9.07 -16.80
N LEU A 410 22.21 -8.17 -16.66
CA LEU A 410 23.18 -8.25 -15.57
C LEU A 410 22.50 -8.03 -14.21
N CYS A 411 21.56 -7.10 -14.09
CA CYS A 411 20.83 -6.85 -12.83
C CYS A 411 20.07 -8.09 -12.35
N TYR A 412 19.44 -8.84 -13.25
CA TYR A 412 18.81 -10.13 -12.93
C TYR A 412 19.82 -11.14 -12.38
N LEU A 413 20.98 -11.30 -13.03
CA LEU A 413 22.00 -12.23 -12.58
C LEU A 413 22.60 -11.84 -11.22
N LEU A 414 22.87 -10.55 -10.99
CA LEU A 414 23.35 -10.04 -9.71
C LEU A 414 22.29 -10.18 -8.60
N SER A 415 21.02 -9.99 -8.92
CA SER A 415 19.91 -10.22 -7.99
C SER A 415 19.84 -11.68 -7.53
N TYR A 416 20.07 -12.62 -8.45
CA TYR A 416 20.16 -14.04 -8.13
C TYR A 416 21.35 -14.35 -7.19
N THR A 417 22.53 -13.76 -7.41
CA THR A 417 23.68 -13.98 -6.52
C THR A 417 23.47 -13.38 -5.13
N LEU A 418 22.74 -12.26 -5.02
CA LEU A 418 22.31 -11.68 -3.75
C LEU A 418 21.44 -12.66 -2.96
N VAL A 419 20.46 -13.29 -3.62
CA VAL A 419 19.60 -14.28 -2.96
C VAL A 419 20.39 -15.52 -2.54
N ASN A 420 21.30 -16.02 -3.39
CA ASN A 420 22.19 -17.10 -2.99
C ASN A 420 23.09 -16.71 -1.81
N TYR A 421 23.60 -15.48 -1.77
CA TYR A 421 24.36 -14.99 -0.63
C TYR A 421 23.53 -15.01 0.66
N ILE A 422 22.27 -14.54 0.59
CA ILE A 422 21.36 -14.59 1.74
C ILE A 422 21.15 -16.04 2.19
N LEU A 423 20.84 -16.94 1.26
CA LEU A 423 20.58 -18.35 1.54
C LEU A 423 21.82 -19.08 2.07
N ASP A 424 23.02 -18.80 1.54
CA ASP A 424 24.27 -19.45 1.98
C ASP A 424 24.70 -19.02 3.38
N LYS A 425 24.34 -17.80 3.80
CA LYS A 425 24.76 -17.25 5.10
C LYS A 425 23.70 -17.41 6.19
N TRP A 426 22.43 -17.25 5.85
CA TRP A 426 21.33 -17.25 6.82
C TRP A 426 20.24 -18.30 6.52
N GLY A 427 20.36 -19.05 5.42
CA GLY A 427 19.40 -20.08 5.04
C GLY A 427 18.01 -19.52 4.71
N ALA A 428 17.04 -20.42 4.63
CA ALA A 428 15.63 -20.06 4.41
C ALA A 428 15.10 -19.13 5.52
N ALA A 429 15.56 -19.30 6.76
CA ALA A 429 15.15 -18.48 7.88
C ALA A 429 15.47 -16.99 7.66
N GLY A 430 16.69 -16.66 7.22
CA GLY A 430 17.07 -15.28 6.93
C GLY A 430 16.30 -14.69 5.74
N LEU A 431 16.07 -15.47 4.68
CA LEU A 431 15.26 -15.02 3.55
C LEU A 431 13.79 -14.74 3.97
N GLN A 432 13.21 -15.62 4.78
CA GLN A 432 11.85 -15.44 5.28
C GLN A 432 11.75 -14.27 6.27
N GLY A 433 12.78 -14.05 7.09
CA GLY A 433 12.86 -12.95 8.05
C GLY A 433 12.91 -11.58 7.37
N ILE A 434 13.75 -11.40 6.35
CA ILE A 434 13.79 -10.13 5.60
C ILE A 434 12.45 -9.85 4.90
N LEU A 435 11.82 -10.85 4.29
CA LEU A 435 10.48 -10.70 3.68
C LEU A 435 9.41 -10.32 4.72
N LYS A 436 9.49 -10.88 5.93
CA LYS A 436 8.57 -10.53 7.03
C LYS A 436 8.72 -9.07 7.47
N ARG A 437 9.95 -8.55 7.53
CA ARG A 437 10.22 -7.14 7.86
C ARG A 437 9.67 -6.19 6.79
N LEU A 438 9.89 -6.54 5.52
CA LEU A 438 9.34 -5.79 4.39
C LEU A 438 7.80 -5.77 4.42
N ALA A 439 7.15 -6.84 4.86
CA ALA A 439 5.69 -6.87 5.03
C ALA A 439 5.16 -5.77 5.98
N GLY A 440 5.97 -5.37 6.98
CA GLY A 440 5.69 -4.25 7.87
C GLY A 440 6.00 -2.86 7.30
N SER A 441 6.24 -2.75 5.99
CA SER A 441 6.66 -1.52 5.29
C SER A 441 7.99 -0.93 5.80
N GLN A 442 8.85 -1.77 6.38
CA GLN A 442 10.19 -1.36 6.80
C GLN A 442 11.06 -1.05 5.58
N HIS A 443 11.86 0.02 5.66
CA HIS A 443 12.83 0.34 4.61
C HIS A 443 13.88 -0.77 4.48
N ILE A 444 14.29 -1.12 3.26
CA ILE A 444 15.19 -2.26 2.99
C ILE A 444 16.49 -2.20 3.79
N ALA A 445 17.12 -1.02 3.90
CA ALA A 445 18.34 -0.84 4.69
C ALA A 445 18.15 -1.24 6.17
N ASN A 446 17.02 -0.85 6.76
CA ASN A 446 16.70 -1.21 8.15
C ASN A 446 16.34 -2.69 8.27
N ALA A 447 15.67 -3.25 7.26
CA ALA A 447 15.34 -4.67 7.24
C ALA A 447 16.60 -5.56 7.15
N ILE A 448 17.60 -5.13 6.37
CA ILE A 448 18.92 -5.76 6.29
C ILE A 448 19.63 -5.66 7.65
N ASP A 449 19.66 -4.48 8.26
CA ASP A 449 20.31 -4.27 9.56
C ASP A 449 19.71 -5.15 10.65
N ASP A 450 18.39 -5.15 10.81
CA ASP A 450 17.75 -5.92 11.86
C ASP A 450 17.78 -7.44 11.61
N GLU A 451 17.71 -7.89 10.35
CA GLU A 451 17.67 -9.33 10.02
C GLU A 451 19.06 -9.95 10.02
N PHE A 452 20.03 -9.25 9.45
CA PHE A 452 21.36 -9.80 9.21
C PHE A 452 22.42 -9.25 10.17
N LEU A 453 22.06 -8.28 11.02
CA LEU A 453 22.96 -7.58 11.94
C LEU A 453 24.12 -6.90 11.21
N LEU A 454 23.82 -6.35 10.03
CA LEU A 454 24.77 -5.66 9.16
C LEU A 454 24.16 -4.38 8.60
N SER A 455 24.90 -3.28 8.67
CA SER A 455 24.55 -2.11 7.87
C SER A 455 24.47 -2.47 6.38
N GLU A 456 23.60 -1.80 5.61
CA GLU A 456 23.45 -2.02 4.17
C GLU A 456 24.80 -1.97 3.42
N LYS A 457 25.68 -1.04 3.81
CA LYS A 457 27.03 -0.90 3.24
C LYS A 457 27.91 -2.13 3.48
N GLU A 458 27.88 -2.69 4.69
CA GLU A 458 28.65 -3.89 5.02
C GLU A 458 28.05 -5.14 4.38
N PHE A 459 26.72 -5.23 4.32
CA PHE A 459 26.03 -6.30 3.61
C PHE A 459 26.42 -6.32 2.12
N GLU A 460 26.40 -5.15 1.46
CA GLU A 460 26.81 -5.00 0.07
C GLU A 460 28.28 -5.38 -0.12
N ARG A 461 29.19 -4.88 0.73
CA ARG A 461 30.62 -5.21 0.66
C ARG A 461 30.86 -6.71 0.74
N ARG A 462 30.22 -7.40 1.69
CA ARG A 462 30.35 -8.85 1.84
C ARG A 462 29.72 -9.63 0.70
N TRP A 463 28.62 -9.14 0.13
CA TRP A 463 28.05 -9.73 -1.08
C TRP A 463 29.01 -9.59 -2.27
N ARG A 464 29.63 -8.43 -2.48
CA ARG A 464 30.65 -8.26 -3.53
C ARG A 464 31.79 -9.28 -3.39
N ASP A 465 32.30 -9.47 -2.17
CA ASP A 465 33.32 -10.49 -1.86
C ASP A 465 32.82 -11.91 -2.18
N TYR A 466 31.56 -12.22 -1.84
CA TYR A 466 30.92 -13.50 -2.14
C TYR A 466 30.82 -13.74 -3.66
N VAL A 467 30.45 -12.72 -4.45
CA VAL A 467 30.40 -12.85 -5.92
C VAL A 467 31.78 -13.11 -6.49
N LEU A 468 32.79 -12.33 -6.07
CA LEU A 468 34.17 -12.49 -6.50
C LEU A 468 34.71 -13.89 -6.19
N THR A 469 34.40 -14.42 -5.00
CA THR A 469 34.93 -15.71 -4.56
C THR A 469 34.18 -16.92 -5.12
N SER A 470 32.86 -16.82 -5.28
CA SER A 470 32.01 -17.97 -5.64
C SER A 470 31.73 -18.08 -7.14
N TYR A 471 31.81 -16.97 -7.88
CA TYR A 471 31.46 -16.92 -9.31
C TYR A 471 32.62 -16.48 -10.21
N TRP A 472 33.58 -15.70 -9.69
CA TRP A 472 34.64 -15.10 -10.52
C TRP A 472 36.08 -15.46 -10.13
N LYS A 473 36.33 -16.24 -9.07
CA LYS A 473 37.70 -16.70 -8.74
C LYS A 473 38.16 -17.80 -9.71
N ASN A 474 39.29 -17.53 -10.39
CA ASN A 474 40.19 -18.45 -11.09
C ASN A 474 39.53 -19.73 -11.64
N LYS A 475 38.72 -19.60 -12.70
CA LYS A 475 38.61 -20.67 -13.69
C LYS A 475 39.56 -20.30 -14.84
N PRO A 476 40.53 -21.19 -15.20
CA PRO A 476 41.54 -20.91 -16.21
C PRO A 476 40.93 -20.55 -17.58
#